data_AF-A0A831RR44-F1
#
_entry.id   AF-A0A831RR44-F1
#
_cell.length_a   1.000
_cell.length_b   1.000
_cell.length_c   1.000
_cell.angle_alpha   90.00
_cell.angle_beta   90.00
_cell.angle_gamma   90.00
#
_symmetry.space_group_name_H-M   'P 1'
#
loop_
_entity.id
_entity.type
_entity.pdbx_description
1 polymer ?
#
loop_
_entity_poly.entity_id
_entity_poly.type
_entity_poly.pdbx_seq_one_letter_code
_entity_poly.pdbx_strand_id
1 'polypeptide(L)'
;MKSVREKLQARAGQLADVRQFFLQRDVIEVCTPVLSRASGTDPAIEPLQTCYTGPEYPSGLQLYLQTSPELAMKRLLAMDSGSIYQIAPVFRDGEYGPRHNPEFTLLEWYRTDFDHHDLMDEVAELVMACLHARLPVEKISYVELFLKAFGWNPLEAGIGEMKTAAVSRDIHAEGLEHRDQWLDLLMSMVIEPTLGRQGLTFVYDSPASQASLARLNASDPRVASRFELYYQGVELANGF
;
A
#
# COMPACT_ATOMS: atom_id res chain seq x y z
N MET A 1 -17.33 15.36 -19.84
CA MET A 1 -17.06 14.84 -18.48
C MET A 1 -18.16 13.86 -18.11
N LYS A 2 -17.83 12.70 -17.52
CA LYS A 2 -18.84 11.79 -16.97
C LYS A 2 -19.68 12.50 -15.89
N SER A 3 -20.98 12.31 -15.91
CA SER A 3 -21.92 12.72 -14.87
C SER A 3 -21.62 12.04 -13.54
N VAL A 4 -22.13 12.60 -12.43
CA VAL A 4 -22.00 12.00 -11.09
C VAL A 4 -22.56 10.58 -11.08
N ARG A 5 -23.73 10.37 -11.70
CA ARG A 5 -24.36 9.04 -11.80
C ARG A 5 -23.46 8.03 -12.52
N GLU A 6 -22.88 8.40 -13.66
CA GLU A 6 -21.97 7.52 -14.41
C GLU A 6 -20.71 7.16 -13.61
N LYS A 7 -20.16 8.10 -12.82
CA LYS A 7 -19.03 7.83 -11.93
C LYS A 7 -19.40 6.84 -10.82
N LEU A 8 -20.55 7.01 -10.19
CA LEU A 8 -21.05 6.11 -9.15
C LEU A 8 -21.35 4.71 -9.71
N GLN A 9 -21.94 4.63 -10.91
CA GLN A 9 -22.17 3.35 -11.59
C GLN A 9 -20.87 2.64 -11.93
N ALA A 10 -19.85 3.36 -12.42
CA ALA A 10 -18.53 2.79 -12.69
C ALA A 10 -17.89 2.24 -11.41
N ARG A 11 -17.94 3.00 -10.30
CA ARG A 11 -17.45 2.52 -8.99
C ARG A 11 -18.20 1.27 -8.51
N ALA A 12 -19.52 1.24 -8.63
CA ALA A 12 -20.32 0.07 -8.26
C ALA A 12 -19.95 -1.15 -9.10
N GLY A 13 -19.71 -0.97 -10.41
CA GLY A 13 -19.22 -2.01 -11.31
C GLY A 13 -17.86 -2.56 -10.88
N GLN A 14 -16.89 -1.68 -10.60
CA GLN A 14 -15.56 -2.09 -10.11
C GLN A 14 -15.63 -2.89 -8.81
N LEU A 15 -16.48 -2.49 -7.86
CA LEU A 15 -16.68 -3.26 -6.63
C LEU A 15 -17.31 -4.63 -6.87
N ALA A 16 -18.15 -4.77 -7.91
CA ALA A 16 -18.69 -6.06 -8.31
C ALA A 16 -17.62 -6.93 -8.98
N ASP A 17 -16.78 -6.34 -9.84
CA ASP A 17 -15.67 -7.02 -10.50
C ASP A 17 -14.65 -7.58 -9.50
N VAL A 18 -14.30 -6.80 -8.47
CA VAL A 18 -13.43 -7.25 -7.37
C VAL A 18 -14.01 -8.47 -6.67
N ARG A 19 -15.29 -8.42 -6.27
CA ARG A 19 -15.94 -9.55 -5.59
C ARG A 19 -16.00 -10.78 -6.50
N GLN A 20 -16.33 -10.58 -7.77
CA GLN A 20 -16.39 -11.67 -8.74
C GLN A 20 -15.02 -12.31 -8.98
N PHE A 21 -13.95 -11.50 -9.00
CA PHE A 21 -12.57 -11.96 -9.17
C PHE A 21 -12.14 -12.91 -8.05
N PHE A 22 -12.41 -12.53 -6.80
CA PHE A 22 -12.06 -13.33 -5.62
C PHE A 22 -12.97 -14.54 -5.44
N LEU A 23 -14.27 -14.40 -5.74
CA LEU A 23 -15.22 -15.51 -5.73
C LEU A 23 -14.79 -16.64 -6.69
N GLN A 24 -14.25 -16.30 -7.85
CA GLN A 24 -13.75 -17.30 -8.82
C GLN A 24 -12.47 -18.02 -8.39
N ARG A 25 -11.79 -17.52 -7.35
CA ARG A 25 -10.51 -18.04 -6.85
C ARG A 25 -10.61 -18.55 -5.42
N ASP A 26 -11.84 -18.81 -4.97
CA ASP A 26 -12.16 -19.33 -3.65
C ASP A 26 -11.54 -18.53 -2.49
N VAL A 27 -11.45 -17.19 -2.64
CA VAL A 27 -11.03 -16.28 -1.55
C VAL A 27 -12.26 -15.76 -0.83
N ILE A 28 -12.29 -15.95 0.49
CA ILE A 28 -13.49 -15.67 1.29
C ILE A 28 -13.56 -14.18 1.63
N GLU A 29 -14.69 -13.53 1.33
CA GLU A 29 -14.96 -12.16 1.80
C GLU A 29 -15.21 -12.18 3.32
N VAL A 30 -14.46 -11.40 4.07
CA VAL A 30 -14.61 -11.26 5.52
C VAL A 30 -14.97 -9.82 5.89
N CYS A 31 -15.50 -9.64 7.10
CA CYS A 31 -15.76 -8.32 7.67
C CYS A 31 -15.19 -8.29 9.09
N THR A 32 -14.08 -7.56 9.25
CA THR A 32 -13.44 -7.35 10.55
C THR A 32 -13.94 -6.07 11.23
N PRO A 33 -13.80 -5.93 12.57
CA PRO A 33 -14.24 -4.74 13.29
C PRO A 33 -13.55 -3.45 12.81
N VAL A 34 -14.35 -2.40 12.59
CA VAL A 34 -13.84 -1.04 12.25
C VAL A 34 -13.23 -0.34 13.46
N LEU A 35 -13.70 -0.66 14.66
CA LEU A 35 -13.19 -0.11 15.93
C LEU A 35 -12.32 -1.14 16.64
N SER A 36 -11.15 -0.70 17.09
CA SER A 36 -10.21 -1.51 17.83
C SER A 36 -9.75 -0.81 19.11
N ARG A 37 -9.34 -1.59 20.12
CA ARG A 37 -8.72 -1.07 21.35
C ARG A 37 -7.27 -0.61 21.15
N ALA A 38 -6.66 -1.01 20.03
CA ALA A 38 -5.32 -0.63 19.64
C ALA A 38 -5.30 -0.29 18.14
N SER A 39 -4.47 0.66 17.75
CA SER A 39 -4.23 1.04 16.35
C SER A 39 -3.17 0.16 15.69
N GLY A 40 -2.93 0.38 14.40
CA GLY A 40 -1.75 -0.13 13.70
C GLY A 40 -0.44 0.39 14.29
N THR A 41 0.68 -0.21 13.87
CA THR A 41 2.03 0.08 14.36
C THR A 41 2.87 0.92 13.41
N ASP A 42 2.31 1.36 12.29
CA ASP A 42 3.02 2.17 11.30
C ASP A 42 3.24 3.60 11.84
N PRO A 43 4.50 4.07 11.98
CA PRO A 43 4.79 5.38 12.54
C PRO A 43 4.39 6.55 11.62
N ALA A 44 4.13 6.30 10.34
CA ALA A 44 3.71 7.32 9.38
C ALA A 44 2.18 7.46 9.29
N ILE A 45 1.41 6.61 9.98
CA ILE A 45 -0.05 6.59 9.91
C ILE A 45 -0.65 6.92 11.27
N GLU A 46 -1.33 8.07 11.35
CA GLU A 46 -2.04 8.49 12.56
C GLU A 46 -3.50 7.97 12.56
N PRO A 47 -3.95 7.24 13.60
CA PRO A 47 -5.32 6.75 13.68
C PRO A 47 -6.29 7.82 14.20
N LEU A 48 -7.48 7.92 13.59
CA LEU A 48 -8.59 8.64 14.21
C LEU A 48 -9.10 7.90 15.45
N GLN A 49 -9.51 8.68 16.46
CA GLN A 49 -9.81 8.18 17.79
C GLN A 49 -11.26 8.49 18.20
N THR A 50 -11.88 7.63 19.00
CA THR A 50 -13.21 7.85 19.56
C THR A 50 -13.34 7.23 20.95
N CYS A 51 -14.37 7.61 21.70
CA CYS A 51 -14.64 7.08 23.03
C CYS A 51 -16.03 6.44 23.07
N TYR A 52 -16.09 5.14 23.34
CA TYR A 52 -17.34 4.43 23.55
C TYR A 52 -17.80 4.60 25.00
N THR A 53 -19.02 5.10 25.20
CA THR A 53 -19.68 5.17 26.50
C THR A 53 -20.94 4.31 26.47
N GLY A 54 -21.03 3.33 27.36
CA GLY A 54 -22.16 2.41 27.41
C GLY A 54 -22.10 1.46 28.61
N PRO A 55 -22.94 0.41 28.64
CA PRO A 55 -22.84 -0.64 29.65
C PRO A 55 -21.41 -1.17 29.75
N GLU A 56 -20.97 -1.53 30.96
CA GLU A 56 -19.58 -1.95 31.29
C GLU A 56 -18.49 -0.87 31.18
N TYR A 57 -18.71 0.20 30.41
CA TYR A 57 -17.76 1.30 30.22
C TYR A 57 -18.40 2.68 30.51
N PRO A 58 -18.91 2.91 31.74
CA PRO A 58 -19.54 4.19 32.09
C PRO A 58 -18.55 5.36 32.11
N SER A 59 -17.27 5.09 32.31
CA SER A 59 -16.18 6.08 32.27
C SER A 59 -15.55 6.25 30.87
N GLY A 60 -16.11 5.59 29.86
CA GLY A 60 -15.58 5.60 28.50
C GLY A 60 -14.56 4.50 28.24
N LEU A 61 -14.53 4.01 27.01
CA LEU A 61 -13.52 3.12 26.45
C LEU A 61 -12.91 3.80 25.23
N GLN A 62 -11.61 4.12 25.31
CA GLN A 62 -10.86 4.63 24.17
C GLN A 62 -10.81 3.57 23.08
N LEU A 63 -11.19 3.96 21.87
CA LEU A 63 -11.15 3.15 20.66
C LEU A 63 -10.50 3.93 19.53
N TYR A 64 -10.02 3.19 18.56
CA TYR A 64 -9.37 3.68 17.36
C TYR A 64 -10.12 3.16 16.15
N LEU A 65 -10.32 4.02 15.16
CA LEU A 65 -10.80 3.60 13.85
C LEU A 65 -9.65 2.92 13.11
N GLN A 66 -9.96 1.84 12.37
CA GLN A 66 -8.96 1.07 11.63
C GLN A 66 -8.30 1.91 10.52
N THR A 67 -6.98 1.91 10.48
CA THR A 67 -6.19 2.49 9.38
C THR A 67 -5.96 1.49 8.23
N SER A 68 -6.10 0.20 8.54
CA SER A 68 -6.20 -0.96 7.65
C SER A 68 -6.80 -2.14 8.46
N PRO A 69 -7.51 -3.09 7.82
CA PRO A 69 -7.97 -4.32 8.47
C PRO A 69 -6.85 -5.36 8.75
N GLU A 70 -5.59 -5.08 8.40
CA GLU A 70 -4.44 -6.00 8.45
C GLU A 70 -4.33 -6.83 9.73
N LEU A 71 -4.28 -6.17 10.90
CA LEU A 71 -4.07 -6.88 12.16
C LEU A 71 -5.25 -7.80 12.50
N ALA A 72 -6.47 -7.40 12.15
CA ALA A 72 -7.65 -8.21 12.38
C ALA A 72 -7.71 -9.39 11.40
N MET A 73 -7.34 -9.19 10.14
CA MET A 73 -7.26 -10.25 9.13
C MET A 73 -6.15 -11.25 9.44
N LYS A 74 -4.96 -10.79 9.86
CA LYS A 74 -3.86 -11.68 10.31
C LYS A 74 -4.26 -12.56 11.50
N ARG A 75 -5.13 -12.10 12.39
CA ARG A 75 -5.70 -12.94 13.46
C ARG A 75 -6.60 -14.04 12.91
N LEU A 76 -7.39 -13.77 11.86
CA LEU A 76 -8.19 -14.80 11.17
C LEU A 76 -7.28 -15.83 10.51
N LEU A 77 -6.19 -15.39 9.85
CA LEU A 77 -5.19 -16.31 9.27
C LEU A 77 -4.57 -17.21 10.34
N ALA A 78 -4.21 -16.65 11.50
CA ALA A 78 -3.69 -17.43 12.63
C ALA A 78 -4.71 -18.43 13.20
N MET A 79 -6.00 -18.24 12.92
CA MET A 79 -7.09 -19.16 13.24
C MET A 79 -7.50 -20.04 12.04
N ASP A 80 -6.62 -20.17 11.05
CA ASP A 80 -6.80 -21.05 9.88
C ASP A 80 -8.00 -20.69 9.00
N SER A 81 -8.25 -19.39 8.78
CA SER A 81 -9.32 -18.93 7.90
C SER A 81 -9.12 -19.26 6.41
N GLY A 82 -7.92 -19.73 6.03
CA GLY A 82 -7.50 -19.80 4.62
C GLY A 82 -7.34 -18.41 3.99
N SER A 83 -7.34 -18.37 2.66
CA SER A 83 -7.23 -17.12 1.88
C SER A 83 -8.50 -16.27 2.01
N ILE A 84 -8.33 -15.00 2.36
CA ILE A 84 -9.42 -14.07 2.69
C ILE A 84 -9.22 -12.70 2.03
N TYR A 85 -10.29 -11.99 1.74
CA TYR A 85 -10.26 -10.59 1.30
C TYR A 85 -11.31 -9.75 2.02
N GLN A 86 -11.11 -8.43 2.04
CA GLN A 86 -12.06 -7.48 2.59
C GLN A 86 -12.02 -6.17 1.80
N ILE A 87 -13.20 -5.63 1.49
CA ILE A 87 -13.38 -4.26 1.01
C ILE A 87 -13.84 -3.43 2.22
N ALA A 88 -12.96 -2.64 2.81
CA ALA A 88 -13.20 -1.95 4.08
C ALA A 88 -13.17 -0.42 3.93
N PRO A 89 -14.03 0.32 4.67
CA PRO A 89 -13.72 1.71 4.99
C PRO A 89 -12.54 1.76 5.98
N VAL A 90 -11.56 2.60 5.70
CA VAL A 90 -10.40 2.85 6.55
C VAL A 90 -10.22 4.34 6.79
N PHE A 91 -9.57 4.68 7.89
CA PHE A 91 -9.54 6.01 8.47
C PHE A 91 -8.11 6.41 8.85
N ARG A 92 -7.62 7.53 8.33
CA ARG A 92 -6.27 8.03 8.61
C ARG A 92 -6.32 9.53 8.87
N ASP A 93 -5.83 9.93 10.04
CA ASP A 93 -5.78 11.34 10.43
C ASP A 93 -4.62 12.06 9.73
N GLY A 94 -4.74 13.37 9.52
CA GLY A 94 -3.72 14.18 8.84
C GLY A 94 -3.63 14.01 7.31
N GLU A 95 -4.36 13.06 6.72
CA GLU A 95 -4.34 12.78 5.28
C GLU A 95 -5.48 13.49 4.52
N TYR A 96 -5.17 14.62 3.86
CA TYR A 96 -6.13 15.31 3.00
C TYR A 96 -5.45 15.91 1.77
N GLY A 97 -5.99 15.63 0.57
CA GLY A 97 -5.46 16.19 -0.67
C GLY A 97 -6.14 15.64 -1.93
N PRO A 98 -5.60 15.94 -3.13
CA PRO A 98 -6.19 15.49 -4.39
C PRO A 98 -6.30 13.96 -4.55
N ARG A 99 -5.45 13.22 -3.84
CA ARG A 99 -5.38 11.75 -3.83
C ARG A 99 -5.64 11.13 -2.45
N HIS A 100 -5.90 11.95 -1.43
CA HIS A 100 -6.02 11.51 -0.03
C HIS A 100 -7.30 12.05 0.58
N ASN A 101 -8.02 11.20 1.31
CA ASN A 101 -9.20 11.59 2.06
C ASN A 101 -9.16 10.87 3.41
N PRO A 102 -9.51 11.53 4.54
CA PRO A 102 -9.39 10.92 5.86
C PRO A 102 -10.18 9.61 6.04
N GLU A 103 -11.22 9.42 5.22
CA GLU A 103 -11.92 8.15 5.04
C GLU A 103 -11.80 7.69 3.59
N PHE A 104 -11.39 6.45 3.35
CA PHE A 104 -11.39 5.87 2.00
C PHE A 104 -11.70 4.38 2.03
N THR A 105 -11.90 3.80 0.84
CA THR A 105 -12.13 2.36 0.70
C THR A 105 -10.84 1.67 0.32
N LEU A 106 -10.42 0.72 1.16
CA LEU A 106 -9.29 -0.15 0.91
C LEU A 106 -9.80 -1.54 0.54
N LEU A 107 -9.19 -2.13 -0.48
CA LEU A 107 -9.26 -3.57 -0.71
C LEU A 107 -7.99 -4.19 -0.13
N GLU A 108 -8.15 -5.18 0.73
CA GLU A 108 -7.04 -5.93 1.31
C GLU A 108 -7.33 -7.42 1.25
N TRP A 109 -6.32 -8.23 0.94
CA TRP A 109 -6.47 -9.68 0.90
C TRP A 109 -5.18 -10.40 1.24
N TYR A 110 -5.32 -11.66 1.63
CA TYR A 110 -4.22 -12.52 2.04
C TYR A 110 -4.33 -13.87 1.35
N ARG A 111 -3.18 -14.34 0.84
CA ARG A 111 -2.99 -15.65 0.24
C ARG A 111 -2.06 -16.47 1.13
N THR A 112 -2.49 -17.66 1.52
CA THR A 112 -1.72 -18.54 2.42
C THR A 112 -0.58 -19.27 1.72
N ASP A 113 -0.73 -19.47 0.40
CA ASP A 113 0.16 -20.32 -0.40
C ASP A 113 1.01 -19.52 -1.40
N PHE A 114 1.03 -18.19 -1.29
CA PHE A 114 1.71 -17.30 -2.24
C PHE A 114 2.96 -16.69 -1.62
N ASP A 115 3.95 -16.43 -2.46
CA ASP A 115 4.95 -15.40 -2.17
C ASP A 115 4.54 -14.04 -2.76
N HIS A 116 5.34 -13.02 -2.47
CA HIS A 116 5.10 -11.67 -2.97
C HIS A 116 5.15 -11.53 -4.50
N HIS A 117 5.86 -12.41 -5.23
CA HIS A 117 5.85 -12.40 -6.70
C HIS A 117 4.56 -12.99 -7.28
N ASP A 118 4.07 -14.09 -6.68
CA ASP A 118 2.75 -14.64 -7.00
C ASP A 118 1.66 -13.60 -6.74
N LEU A 119 1.78 -12.87 -5.62
CA LEU A 119 0.83 -11.80 -5.27
C LEU A 119 0.89 -10.64 -6.26
N MET A 120 2.07 -10.23 -6.73
CA MET A 120 2.19 -9.22 -7.81
C MET A 120 1.45 -9.66 -9.09
N ASP A 121 1.52 -10.93 -9.48
CA ASP A 121 0.81 -11.44 -10.64
C ASP A 121 -0.71 -11.39 -10.44
N GLU A 122 -1.20 -11.77 -9.25
CA GLU A 122 -2.63 -11.67 -8.91
C GLU A 122 -3.12 -10.22 -8.88
N VAL A 123 -2.33 -9.28 -8.32
CA VAL A 123 -2.65 -7.85 -8.33
C VAL A 123 -2.80 -7.36 -9.78
N ALA A 124 -1.89 -7.76 -10.68
CA ALA A 124 -1.94 -7.37 -12.07
C ALA A 124 -3.21 -7.90 -12.77
N GLU A 125 -3.56 -9.16 -12.53
CA GLU A 125 -4.80 -9.76 -13.04
C GLU A 125 -6.04 -9.05 -12.54
N LEU A 126 -6.10 -8.72 -11.25
CA LEU A 126 -7.21 -8.00 -10.63
C LEU A 126 -7.37 -6.61 -11.25
N VAL A 127 -6.29 -5.85 -11.40
CA VAL A 127 -6.32 -4.51 -11.98
C VAL A 127 -6.77 -4.57 -13.44
N MET A 128 -6.27 -5.52 -14.24
CA MET A 128 -6.72 -5.72 -15.61
C MET A 128 -8.20 -6.12 -15.70
N ALA A 129 -8.69 -6.94 -14.77
CA ALA A 129 -10.09 -7.30 -14.66
C ALA A 129 -10.96 -6.08 -14.36
N CYS A 130 -10.59 -5.24 -13.39
CA CYS A 130 -11.35 -4.03 -13.03
C CYS A 130 -11.28 -2.90 -14.07
N LEU A 131 -10.21 -2.85 -14.87
CA LEU A 131 -10.05 -1.88 -15.96
C LEU A 131 -10.64 -2.36 -17.30
N HIS A 132 -11.05 -3.63 -17.38
CA HIS A 132 -11.46 -4.31 -18.62
C HIS A 132 -10.43 -4.12 -19.74
N ALA A 133 -9.14 -4.16 -19.41
CA ALA A 133 -8.04 -3.84 -20.32
C ALA A 133 -6.83 -4.74 -20.10
N ARG A 134 -6.10 -5.04 -21.16
CA ARG A 134 -4.79 -5.68 -21.09
C ARG A 134 -3.71 -4.61 -21.07
N LEU A 135 -2.84 -4.67 -20.07
CA LEU A 135 -1.75 -3.72 -19.88
C LEU A 135 -0.42 -4.50 -19.85
N PRO A 136 0.68 -3.95 -20.38
CA PRO A 136 1.98 -4.52 -20.12
C PRO A 136 2.32 -4.39 -18.63
N VAL A 137 3.08 -5.34 -18.12
CA VAL A 137 3.52 -5.40 -16.72
C VAL A 137 5.04 -5.34 -16.70
N GLU A 138 5.57 -4.38 -15.96
CA GLU A 138 6.98 -4.27 -15.61
C GLU A 138 7.13 -4.61 -14.12
N LYS A 139 8.12 -5.44 -13.78
CA LYS A 139 8.58 -5.64 -12.39
C LYS A 139 10.02 -5.19 -12.33
N ILE A 140 10.34 -4.24 -11.45
CA ILE A 140 11.70 -3.71 -11.27
C ILE A 140 12.03 -3.67 -9.78
N SER A 141 13.24 -4.10 -9.41
CA SER A 141 13.65 -4.00 -8.00
C SER A 141 13.92 -2.53 -7.61
N TYR A 142 13.78 -2.21 -6.33
CA TYR A 142 14.05 -0.88 -5.79
C TYR A 142 15.48 -0.43 -6.11
N VAL A 143 16.44 -1.34 -6.01
CA VAL A 143 17.86 -1.08 -6.34
C VAL A 143 18.04 -0.73 -7.82
N GLU A 144 17.51 -1.55 -8.72
CA GLU A 144 17.60 -1.28 -10.16
C GLU A 144 16.92 0.03 -10.55
N LEU A 145 15.80 0.37 -9.89
CA LEU A 145 15.07 1.60 -10.14
C LEU A 145 15.90 2.84 -9.80
N PHE A 146 16.55 2.86 -8.64
CA PHE A 146 17.44 3.95 -8.24
C PHE A 146 18.72 3.99 -9.07
N LEU A 147 19.28 2.84 -9.47
CA LEU A 147 20.40 2.80 -10.41
C LEU A 147 20.03 3.44 -11.74
N LYS A 148 18.85 3.14 -12.29
CA LYS A 148 18.36 3.78 -13.53
C LYS A 148 18.10 5.28 -13.36
N ALA A 149 17.54 5.70 -12.22
CA ALA A 149 17.12 7.09 -11.99
C ALA A 149 18.28 8.03 -11.61
N PHE A 150 19.29 7.51 -10.90
CA PHE A 150 20.33 8.32 -10.27
C PHE A 150 21.76 7.79 -10.48
N GLY A 151 21.94 6.57 -10.95
CA GLY A 151 23.26 5.98 -11.21
C GLY A 151 23.97 5.40 -9.99
N TRP A 152 23.28 5.22 -8.86
CA TRP A 152 23.86 4.66 -7.62
C TRP A 152 22.93 3.66 -6.94
N ASN A 153 23.52 2.79 -6.12
CA ASN A 153 22.80 1.75 -5.38
C ASN A 153 22.18 2.35 -4.10
N PRO A 154 20.84 2.31 -3.94
CA PRO A 154 20.16 2.86 -2.78
C PRO A 154 20.31 2.01 -1.53
N LEU A 155 21.11 0.95 -1.49
CA LEU A 155 21.50 0.27 -0.24
C LEU A 155 22.89 0.70 0.25
N GLU A 156 23.67 1.36 -0.60
CA GLU A 156 25.07 1.68 -0.34
C GLU A 156 25.33 3.19 -0.30
N ALA A 157 24.59 3.97 -1.09
CA ALA A 157 24.76 5.42 -1.19
C ALA A 157 24.52 6.12 0.16
N GLY A 158 25.30 7.17 0.42
CA GLY A 158 25.12 8.04 1.58
C GLY A 158 24.02 9.08 1.40
N ILE A 159 23.70 9.79 2.49
CA ILE A 159 22.76 10.93 2.46
C ILE A 159 23.28 12.06 1.55
N GLY A 160 24.60 12.18 1.40
CA GLY A 160 25.22 13.17 0.51
C GLY A 160 24.76 13.02 -0.94
N GLU A 161 24.82 11.81 -1.49
CA GLU A 161 24.35 11.51 -2.84
C GLU A 161 22.85 11.80 -3.00
N MET A 162 22.04 11.45 -2.01
CA MET A 162 20.59 11.69 -2.02
C MET A 162 20.26 13.19 -2.02
N LYS A 163 20.95 13.96 -1.18
CA LYS A 163 20.78 15.42 -1.12
C LYS A 163 21.21 16.07 -2.43
N THR A 164 22.32 15.65 -3.01
CA THR A 164 22.75 16.12 -4.34
C THR A 164 21.71 15.78 -5.41
N ALA A 165 21.16 14.56 -5.39
CA ALA A 165 20.11 14.15 -6.32
C ALA A 165 18.83 14.98 -6.17
N ALA A 166 18.41 15.29 -4.94
CA ALA A 166 17.26 16.15 -4.65
C ALA A 166 17.48 17.59 -5.16
N VAL A 167 18.61 18.21 -4.81
CA VAL A 167 18.96 19.58 -5.23
C VAL A 167 19.08 19.69 -6.75
N SER A 168 19.63 18.66 -7.43
CA SER A 168 19.70 18.64 -8.90
C SER A 168 18.34 18.68 -9.60
N ARG A 169 17.27 18.41 -8.86
CA ARG A 169 15.87 18.40 -9.32
C ARG A 169 15.03 19.52 -8.69
N ASP A 170 15.70 20.53 -8.12
CA ASP A 170 15.09 21.67 -7.45
C ASP A 170 14.19 21.29 -6.25
N ILE A 171 14.54 20.17 -5.59
CA ILE A 171 13.87 19.72 -4.37
C ILE A 171 14.73 20.14 -3.18
N HIS A 172 14.21 21.07 -2.37
CA HIS A 172 14.85 21.57 -1.17
C HIS A 172 14.08 21.07 0.05
N ALA A 173 14.67 20.13 0.79
CA ALA A 173 14.10 19.58 2.02
C ALA A 173 14.97 19.94 3.22
N GLU A 174 14.31 20.27 4.33
CA GLU A 174 14.92 20.55 5.63
C GLU A 174 14.40 19.54 6.67
N GLY A 175 15.15 19.29 7.73
CA GLY A 175 14.72 18.41 8.83
C GLY A 175 14.75 16.91 8.53
N LEU A 176 15.29 16.47 7.39
CA LEU A 176 15.48 15.05 7.07
C LEU A 176 16.80 14.54 7.64
N GLU A 177 16.73 13.78 8.73
CA GLU A 177 17.88 13.25 9.47
C GLU A 177 18.21 11.82 9.07
N HIS A 178 17.20 11.05 8.63
CA HIS A 178 17.33 9.64 8.34
C HIS A 178 17.36 9.36 6.84
N ARG A 179 18.09 8.30 6.49
CA ARG A 179 18.27 7.85 5.12
C ARG A 179 16.94 7.48 4.44
N ASP A 180 16.06 6.80 5.15
CA ASP A 180 14.76 6.40 4.62
C ASP A 180 13.90 7.60 4.24
N GLN A 181 13.94 8.69 5.02
CA GLN A 181 13.21 9.91 4.69
C GLN A 181 13.70 10.54 3.36
N TRP A 182 15.01 10.48 3.10
CA TRP A 182 15.58 10.96 1.84
C TRP A 182 15.22 10.04 0.67
N LEU A 183 15.23 8.73 0.89
CA LEU A 183 14.79 7.75 -0.10
C LEU A 183 13.32 7.93 -0.44
N ASP A 184 12.45 8.10 0.56
CA ASP A 184 11.02 8.33 0.39
C ASP A 184 10.76 9.63 -0.37
N LEU A 185 11.47 10.72 -0.01
CA LEU A 185 11.38 11.98 -0.73
C LEU A 185 11.72 11.81 -2.22
N LEU A 186 12.83 11.14 -2.54
CA LEU A 186 13.24 10.89 -3.92
C LEU A 186 12.27 9.95 -4.64
N MET A 187 11.78 8.93 -3.95
CA MET A 187 10.79 8.00 -4.49
C MET A 187 9.52 8.76 -4.88
N SER A 188 8.91 9.51 -3.96
CA SER A 188 7.64 10.22 -4.18
C SER A 188 7.75 11.41 -5.14
N MET A 189 8.80 12.22 -5.02
CA MET A 189 8.90 13.48 -5.77
C MET A 189 9.53 13.33 -7.16
N VAL A 190 10.32 12.28 -7.36
CA VAL A 190 11.10 12.08 -8.59
C VAL A 190 10.69 10.83 -9.33
N ILE A 191 10.68 9.69 -8.66
CA ILE A 191 10.51 8.39 -9.32
C ILE A 191 9.04 8.11 -9.60
N GLU A 192 8.17 8.14 -8.58
CA GLU A 192 6.74 7.83 -8.68
C GLU A 192 6.05 8.53 -9.87
N PRO A 193 6.26 9.84 -10.12
CA PRO A 193 5.62 10.53 -11.25
C PRO A 193 5.99 9.94 -12.62
N THR A 194 7.06 9.16 -12.72
CA THR A 194 7.53 8.52 -13.96
C THR A 194 7.05 7.08 -14.11
N LEU A 195 6.55 6.44 -13.04
CA LEU A 195 6.16 5.04 -13.03
C LEU A 195 4.79 4.79 -13.68
N GLY A 196 4.62 3.60 -14.25
CA GLY A 196 3.34 3.14 -14.78
C GLY A 196 2.83 3.93 -16.00
N ARG A 197 3.72 4.59 -16.74
CA ARG A 197 3.37 5.40 -17.93
C ARG A 197 3.01 4.55 -19.15
N GLN A 198 3.61 3.36 -19.26
CA GLN A 198 3.38 2.43 -20.37
C GLN A 198 2.43 1.28 -20.00
N GLY A 199 2.14 1.08 -18.73
CA GLY A 199 1.37 -0.04 -18.20
C GLY A 199 1.46 -0.10 -16.68
N LEU A 200 1.34 -1.29 -16.11
CA LEU A 200 1.53 -1.53 -14.68
C LEU A 200 3.03 -1.63 -14.37
N THR A 201 3.52 -0.87 -13.39
CA THR A 201 4.91 -0.99 -12.92
C THR A 201 4.90 -1.39 -11.45
N PHE A 202 5.41 -2.58 -11.16
CA PHE A 202 5.70 -3.02 -9.81
C PHE A 202 7.13 -2.67 -9.42
N VAL A 203 7.28 -2.06 -8.24
CA VAL A 203 8.58 -1.85 -7.59
C VAL A 203 8.65 -2.80 -6.41
N TYR A 204 9.64 -3.69 -6.37
CA TYR A 204 9.77 -4.71 -5.33
C TYR A 204 11.14 -4.69 -4.65
N ASP A 205 11.31 -5.46 -3.58
CA ASP A 205 12.55 -5.54 -2.79
C ASP A 205 12.97 -4.17 -2.22
N SER A 206 12.05 -3.50 -1.52
CA SER A 206 12.33 -2.27 -0.77
C SER A 206 13.44 -2.50 0.28
N PRO A 207 14.20 -1.46 0.68
CA PRO A 207 15.17 -1.57 1.75
C PRO A 207 14.57 -2.19 3.03
N ALA A 208 15.35 -3.01 3.74
CA ALA A 208 14.91 -3.68 4.96
C ALA A 208 14.41 -2.72 6.06
N SER A 209 14.93 -1.49 6.10
CA SER A 209 14.45 -0.42 6.99
C SER A 209 13.02 0.05 6.67
N GLN A 210 12.56 -0.19 5.44
CA GLN A 210 11.23 0.14 4.92
C GLN A 210 10.35 -1.12 4.75
N ALA A 211 10.68 -2.20 5.46
CA ALA A 211 9.95 -3.47 5.38
C ALA A 211 8.53 -3.37 5.93
N SER A 212 8.26 -2.44 6.86
CA SER A 212 7.04 -2.46 7.67
C SER A 212 6.86 -3.83 8.36
N LEU A 213 5.85 -4.61 7.97
CA LEU A 213 5.59 -5.96 8.46
C LEU A 213 5.99 -7.08 7.47
N ALA A 214 6.65 -6.72 6.37
CA ALA A 214 7.15 -7.65 5.37
C ALA A 214 8.29 -8.53 5.91
N ARG A 215 8.43 -9.74 5.34
CA ARG A 215 9.59 -10.59 5.60
C ARG A 215 10.82 -10.01 4.92
N LEU A 216 11.98 -10.16 5.55
CA LEU A 216 13.26 -9.89 4.87
C LEU A 216 13.48 -10.94 3.78
N ASN A 217 14.08 -10.52 2.67
CA ASN A 217 14.42 -11.41 1.59
C ASN A 217 15.47 -12.43 2.06
N ALA A 218 15.23 -13.71 1.77
CA ALA A 218 16.06 -14.80 2.27
C ALA A 218 17.47 -14.83 1.64
N SER A 219 17.62 -14.30 0.43
CA SER A 219 18.89 -14.27 -0.31
C SER A 219 19.70 -13.01 -0.02
N ASP A 220 19.04 -11.86 0.11
CA ASP A 220 19.67 -10.59 0.51
C ASP A 220 18.86 -9.92 1.63
N PRO A 221 19.25 -10.08 2.91
CA PRO A 221 18.49 -9.54 4.03
C PRO A 221 18.54 -8.01 4.14
N ARG A 222 19.23 -7.32 3.23
CA ARG A 222 19.21 -5.84 3.14
C ARG A 222 17.93 -5.32 2.49
N VAL A 223 17.14 -6.19 1.87
CA VAL A 223 15.83 -5.87 1.28
C VAL A 223 14.73 -6.72 1.89
N ALA A 224 13.49 -6.26 1.76
CA ALA A 224 12.29 -6.95 2.20
C ALA A 224 11.46 -7.42 1.01
N SER A 225 10.83 -8.59 1.13
CA SER A 225 9.89 -9.14 0.16
C SER A 225 8.58 -8.35 0.15
N ARG A 226 8.67 -7.09 -0.28
CA ARG A 226 7.62 -6.08 -0.35
C ARG A 226 7.58 -5.53 -1.77
N PHE A 227 6.40 -5.13 -2.21
CA PHE A 227 6.20 -4.44 -3.47
C PHE A 227 5.13 -3.35 -3.38
N GLU A 228 5.21 -2.42 -4.33
CA GLU A 228 4.19 -1.41 -4.61
C GLU A 228 3.84 -1.46 -6.10
N LEU A 229 2.57 -1.24 -6.42
CA LEU A 229 2.09 -1.14 -7.80
C LEU A 229 1.80 0.32 -8.15
N TYR A 230 2.33 0.77 -9.29
CA TYR A 230 2.07 2.08 -9.85
C TYR A 230 1.40 2.00 -11.23
N TYR A 231 0.46 2.92 -11.46
CA TYR A 231 -0.17 3.14 -12.76
C TYR A 231 -0.38 4.63 -13.00
N GLN A 232 0.08 5.16 -14.13
CA GLN A 232 -0.05 6.57 -14.51
C GLN A 232 0.54 7.56 -13.47
N GLY A 233 1.61 7.18 -12.79
CA GLY A 233 2.23 7.96 -11.72
C GLY A 233 1.36 8.09 -10.47
N VAL A 234 0.61 7.04 -10.15
CA VAL A 234 -0.22 6.90 -8.95
C VAL A 234 0.06 5.52 -8.36
N GLU A 235 0.40 5.47 -7.08
CA GLU A 235 0.42 4.22 -6.31
C GLU A 235 -1.01 3.67 -6.17
N LEU A 236 -1.21 2.40 -6.54
CA LEU A 236 -2.50 1.73 -6.46
C LEU A 236 -2.57 0.67 -5.36
N ALA A 237 -1.42 0.07 -4.99
CA ALA A 237 -1.37 -1.00 -4.01
C ALA A 237 0.03 -1.13 -3.39
N ASN A 238 0.06 -1.66 -2.17
CA ASN A 238 1.24 -2.08 -1.43
C ASN A 238 0.98 -3.50 -0.92
N GLY A 239 1.97 -4.38 -1.01
CA GLY A 239 1.85 -5.77 -0.59
C GLY A 239 3.20 -6.40 -0.27
N PHE A 240 3.19 -7.53 0.43
CA PHE A 240 4.37 -8.29 0.87
C PHE A 240 4.00 -9.72 1.26
#